data_AF-A0A9P4P1N0-F1
#
_entry.id   AF-A0A9P4P1N0-F1
#
_cell.length_a   1.000
_cell.length_b   1.000
_cell.length_c   1.000
_cell.angle_alpha   90.00
_cell.angle_beta   90.00
_cell.angle_gamma   90.00
#
_symmetry.space_group_name_H-M   'P 1'
#
loop_
_entity.id
_entity.type
_entity.pdbx_description
1 polymer ?
#
loop_
_entity_poly.entity_id
_entity_poly.type
_entity_poly.pdbx_seq_one_letter_code
_entity_poly.pdbx_strand_id
1 'polypeptide(L)'
;MVTLKHITANNTHLSSATKNLTAVFLGATNGIGLGTLKALTTHTDSPTIFVVGRKASSLSDLIANTLKPLNSNATFHPIIASDLTLISSTKDAAQQIVNFKGIEKIDLLVMSPGYISLLREMSPEGVDRLTAIRYYSRMRFLMTLLPLLRKSSNPRVVSVLGAGQEGQLWPEDWTMEKHWGLANAAGASGSLKTLMLEQLSEKEENKNISFVHLFPGLVGDTGLKFEGLGFITNALLVWIGRPLVWLFSRSGAEAGERVLYAATSEK
;
A
#
# COMPACT_ATOMS: atom_id res chain seq x y z
N MET A 1 -20.00 -6.05 -8.14
CA MET A 1 -18.97 -5.07 -7.74
C MET A 1 -19.67 -3.82 -7.25
N VAL A 2 -19.28 -3.25 -6.10
CA VAL A 2 -19.92 -2.05 -5.53
C VAL A 2 -19.71 -0.86 -6.47
N THR A 3 -20.79 -0.11 -6.72
CA THR A 3 -20.77 1.06 -7.61
C THR A 3 -19.96 2.21 -6.98
N LEU A 4 -19.32 3.04 -7.80
CA LEU A 4 -18.55 4.18 -7.30
C LEU A 4 -19.42 5.14 -6.49
N LYS A 5 -20.69 5.32 -6.89
CA LYS A 5 -21.66 6.16 -6.16
C LYS A 5 -21.87 5.68 -4.72
N HIS A 6 -22.04 4.37 -4.50
CA HIS A 6 -22.19 3.83 -3.14
C HIS A 6 -20.90 3.93 -2.33
N ILE A 7 -19.75 3.71 -2.97
CA ILE A 7 -18.43 3.87 -2.35
C ILE A 7 -18.23 5.30 -1.85
N THR A 8 -18.44 6.30 -2.71
CA THR A 8 -18.27 7.71 -2.34
C THR A 8 -19.26 8.11 -1.25
N ALA A 9 -20.51 7.65 -1.33
CA ALA A 9 -21.50 7.90 -0.28
C ALA A 9 -21.02 7.36 1.09
N ASN A 10 -20.55 6.10 1.15
CA ASN A 10 -19.97 5.53 2.37
C ASN A 10 -18.80 6.37 2.90
N ASN A 11 -17.87 6.75 2.03
CA ASN A 11 -16.67 7.48 2.43
C ASN A 11 -17.01 8.85 3.01
N THR A 12 -18.01 9.56 2.48
CA THR A 12 -18.40 10.88 3.02
C THR A 12 -18.87 10.85 4.47
N HIS A 13 -19.35 9.70 4.98
CA HIS A 13 -19.77 9.56 6.37
C HIS A 13 -18.60 9.48 7.38
N LEU A 14 -17.37 9.25 6.91
CA LEU A 14 -16.19 9.05 7.78
C LEU A 14 -15.89 10.25 8.68
N SER A 15 -16.14 11.47 8.20
CA SER A 15 -15.98 12.70 8.97
C SER A 15 -16.77 12.69 10.28
N SER A 16 -17.96 12.10 10.27
CA SER A 16 -18.81 11.94 11.45
C SER A 16 -18.52 10.67 12.27
N ALA A 17 -18.04 9.62 11.61
CA ALA A 17 -17.88 8.30 12.21
C ALA A 17 -16.52 8.08 12.90
N THR A 18 -15.46 8.76 12.44
CA THR A 18 -14.09 8.54 12.94
C THR A 18 -13.48 9.81 13.48
N LYS A 19 -13.53 9.98 14.81
CA LYS A 19 -12.78 11.04 15.50
C LYS A 19 -11.36 10.57 15.82
N ASN A 20 -10.37 11.45 15.67
CA ASN A 20 -8.96 11.20 16.00
C ASN A 20 -8.39 9.92 15.35
N LEU A 21 -8.72 9.69 14.07
CA LEU A 21 -8.24 8.55 13.31
C LEU A 21 -6.72 8.62 13.12
N THR A 22 -5.98 7.58 13.53
CA THR A 22 -4.56 7.46 13.21
C THR A 22 -4.34 6.47 12.07
N ALA A 23 -3.81 6.95 10.96
CA ALA A 23 -3.55 6.15 9.76
C ALA A 23 -2.06 6.14 9.37
N VAL A 24 -1.60 5.02 8.82
CA VAL A 24 -0.25 4.83 8.29
C VAL A 24 -0.32 4.41 6.84
N PHE A 25 0.42 5.10 5.98
CA PHE A 25 0.48 4.84 4.54
C PHE A 25 1.90 4.46 4.11
N LEU A 26 2.06 3.21 3.69
CA LEU A 26 3.27 2.72 3.02
C LEU A 26 3.07 2.75 1.51
N GLY A 27 3.87 3.52 0.78
CA GLY A 27 3.80 3.61 -0.68
C GLY A 27 2.63 4.46 -1.20
N ALA A 28 2.44 5.66 -0.65
CA ALA A 28 1.36 6.59 -1.00
C ALA A 28 1.80 7.91 -1.64
N THR A 29 3.00 7.94 -2.22
CA THR A 29 3.52 9.14 -2.90
C THR A 29 3.08 9.26 -4.36
N ASN A 30 2.49 8.20 -4.93
CA ASN A 30 1.91 8.22 -6.28
C ASN A 30 0.81 7.13 -6.43
N GLY A 31 0.08 7.17 -7.55
CA GLY A 31 -0.86 6.13 -7.97
C GLY A 31 -1.95 5.81 -6.94
N ILE A 32 -2.22 4.51 -6.75
CA ILE A 32 -3.31 4.00 -5.90
C ILE A 32 -3.15 4.47 -4.45
N GLY A 33 -1.95 4.35 -3.88
CA GLY A 33 -1.69 4.78 -2.51
C GLY A 33 -1.92 6.28 -2.32
N LEU A 34 -1.48 7.11 -3.27
CA LEU A 34 -1.74 8.56 -3.23
C LEU A 34 -3.24 8.88 -3.37
N GLY A 35 -3.95 8.21 -4.28
CA GLY A 35 -5.39 8.37 -4.42
C GLY A 35 -6.13 8.03 -3.12
N THR A 36 -5.72 6.93 -2.47
CA THR A 36 -6.29 6.51 -1.18
C THR A 36 -6.00 7.52 -0.08
N LEU A 37 -4.77 8.03 -0.01
CA LEU A 37 -4.35 9.05 0.95
C LEU A 37 -5.14 10.35 0.78
N LYS A 38 -5.35 10.79 -0.47
CA LYS A 38 -6.20 11.94 -0.78
C LYS A 38 -7.64 11.71 -0.34
N ALA A 39 -8.22 10.57 -0.70
CA ALA A 39 -9.59 10.24 -0.31
C ALA A 39 -9.75 10.23 1.22
N LEU A 40 -8.84 9.58 1.95
CA LEU A 40 -8.90 9.57 3.42
C LEU A 40 -8.82 10.99 3.99
N THR A 41 -7.87 11.79 3.48
CA THR A 41 -7.66 13.18 3.91
C THR A 41 -8.91 14.02 3.70
N THR A 42 -9.56 13.89 2.55
CA THR A 42 -10.80 14.61 2.19
C THR A 42 -11.99 14.21 3.05
N HIS A 43 -12.15 12.91 3.32
CA HIS A 43 -13.37 12.39 3.93
C HIS A 43 -13.33 12.30 5.45
N THR A 44 -12.23 12.67 6.10
CA THR A 44 -12.08 12.66 7.56
C THR A 44 -11.90 14.09 8.09
N ASP A 45 -12.28 14.34 9.35
CA ASP A 45 -12.25 15.69 9.92
C ASP A 45 -10.83 16.11 10.37
N SER A 46 -10.27 15.42 11.37
CA SER A 46 -8.94 15.74 11.92
C SER A 46 -8.05 14.49 12.07
N PRO A 47 -7.70 13.79 10.97
CA PRO A 47 -6.90 12.58 11.04
C PRO A 47 -5.44 12.89 11.39
N THR A 48 -4.76 11.93 12.03
CA THR A 48 -3.28 11.90 12.15
C THR A 48 -2.74 10.87 11.17
N ILE A 49 -1.89 11.29 10.24
CA ILE A 49 -1.47 10.45 9.11
C ILE A 49 0.05 10.38 9.02
N PHE A 50 0.59 9.17 9.13
CA PHE A 50 1.99 8.87 8.86
C PHE A 50 2.17 8.50 7.38
N VAL A 51 2.98 9.25 6.65
CA VAL A 51 3.23 9.03 5.22
C VAL A 51 4.66 8.55 5.02
N VAL A 52 4.83 7.29 4.62
CA VAL A 52 6.15 6.70 4.39
C VAL A 52 6.58 6.94 2.94
N GLY A 53 7.78 7.50 2.77
CA GLY A 53 8.36 7.76 1.45
C GLY A 53 9.88 7.82 1.47
N ARG A 54 10.48 7.93 0.28
CA ARG A 54 11.95 7.82 0.09
C ARG A 54 12.72 9.11 0.37
N LYS A 55 12.10 10.26 0.12
CA LYS A 55 12.77 11.56 0.15
C LYS A 55 11.95 12.54 0.99
N ALA A 56 12.62 13.19 1.94
CA ALA A 56 12.00 14.18 2.81
C ALA A 56 11.39 15.34 2.00
N SER A 57 12.12 15.88 1.02
CA SER A 57 11.62 16.96 0.16
C SER A 57 10.34 16.58 -0.58
N SER A 58 10.32 15.42 -1.23
CA SER A 58 9.13 14.96 -1.95
C SER A 58 7.91 14.74 -1.04
N LEU A 59 8.12 14.32 0.21
CA LEU A 59 7.04 14.20 1.19
C LEU A 59 6.56 15.58 1.66
N SER A 60 7.48 16.50 1.96
CA SER A 60 7.15 17.88 2.34
C SER A 60 6.35 18.58 1.25
N ASP A 61 6.78 18.45 -0.02
CA ASP A 61 6.08 19.04 -1.17
C ASP A 61 4.69 18.44 -1.35
N LEU A 62 4.56 17.11 -1.22
CA LEU A 62 3.27 16.43 -1.29
C LEU A 62 2.33 16.92 -0.17
N ILE A 63 2.82 16.99 1.07
CA ILE A 63 2.02 17.42 2.21
C ILE A 63 1.57 18.88 2.02
N ALA A 64 2.50 19.78 1.72
CA ALA A 64 2.23 21.21 1.62
C ALA A 64 1.29 21.56 0.45
N ASN A 65 1.57 21.02 -0.73
CA ASN A 65 0.91 21.46 -1.97
C ASN A 65 -0.30 20.60 -2.35
N THR A 66 -0.44 19.40 -1.78
CA THR A 66 -1.51 18.47 -2.16
C THR A 66 -2.40 18.07 -0.99
N LEU A 67 -1.85 17.72 0.17
CA LEU A 67 -2.66 17.14 1.25
C LEU A 67 -3.26 18.22 2.17
N LYS A 68 -2.47 19.22 2.57
CA LYS A 68 -2.97 20.33 3.40
C LYS A 68 -4.11 21.13 2.79
N PRO A 69 -4.13 21.40 1.47
CA PRO A 69 -5.28 22.05 0.83
C PRO A 69 -6.57 21.21 0.86
N LEU A 70 -6.47 19.87 0.98
CA LEU A 70 -7.64 19.00 1.07
C LEU A 70 -8.23 18.97 2.48
N ASN A 71 -7.38 19.10 3.50
CA ASN A 71 -7.79 19.15 4.89
C ASN A 71 -6.73 19.87 5.74
N SER A 72 -7.04 21.08 6.19
CA SER A 72 -6.15 21.89 7.03
C SER A 72 -5.99 21.33 8.45
N ASN A 73 -7.02 20.64 8.95
CA ASN A 73 -7.10 20.06 10.30
C ASN A 73 -6.34 18.72 10.41
N ALA A 74 -6.03 18.07 9.29
CA ALA A 74 -5.24 16.84 9.27
C ALA A 74 -3.79 17.11 9.72
N THR A 75 -3.25 16.21 10.55
CA THR A 75 -1.85 16.22 10.97
C THR A 75 -1.07 15.19 10.18
N PHE A 76 0.03 15.60 9.54
CA PHE A 76 0.86 14.71 8.72
C PHE A 76 2.25 14.53 9.31
N HIS A 77 2.71 13.29 9.39
CA HIS A 77 4.04 12.91 9.85
C HIS A 77 4.80 12.19 8.72
N PRO A 78 5.77 12.85 8.07
CA PRO A 78 6.58 12.20 7.06
C PRO A 78 7.54 11.20 7.72
N ILE A 79 7.60 9.97 7.20
CA ILE A 79 8.50 8.91 7.65
C ILE A 79 9.40 8.51 6.48
N ILE A 80 10.71 8.43 6.73
CA ILE A 80 11.68 8.14 5.68
C ILE A 80 12.00 6.65 5.66
N ALA A 81 11.77 6.05 4.49
CA ALA A 81 12.25 4.71 4.13
C ALA A 81 13.06 4.84 2.83
N SER A 82 14.38 4.74 2.92
CA SER A 82 15.29 4.98 1.79
C SER A 82 14.97 4.10 0.57
N ASP A 83 14.64 2.83 0.80
CA ASP A 83 14.35 1.86 -0.24
C ASP A 83 13.42 0.75 0.27
N LEU A 84 12.18 0.72 -0.21
CA LEU A 84 11.19 -0.31 0.19
C LEU A 84 11.42 -1.68 -0.44
N THR A 85 12.41 -1.82 -1.32
CA THR A 85 12.89 -3.14 -1.77
C THR A 85 13.89 -3.76 -0.79
N LEU A 86 14.26 -3.03 0.28
CA LEU A 86 15.04 -3.53 1.40
C LEU A 86 14.13 -3.72 2.62
N ILE A 87 14.21 -4.91 3.22
CA ILE A 87 13.46 -5.31 4.41
C ILE A 87 13.94 -4.50 5.62
N SER A 88 15.26 -4.27 5.75
CA SER A 88 15.86 -3.43 6.80
C SER A 88 15.33 -1.99 6.78
N SER A 89 15.41 -1.32 5.62
CA SER A 89 14.91 0.05 5.45
C SER A 89 13.43 0.17 5.81
N THR A 90 12.64 -0.84 5.44
CA THR A 90 11.22 -0.90 5.77
C THR A 90 10.98 -1.13 7.27
N LYS A 91 11.75 -2.01 7.91
CA LYS A 91 11.73 -2.24 9.36
C LYS A 91 12.07 -0.95 10.12
N ASP A 92 13.10 -0.23 9.68
CA ASP A 92 13.53 1.01 10.33
C ASP A 92 12.46 2.10 10.24
N ALA A 93 11.79 2.21 9.09
CA ALA A 93 10.64 3.10 8.93
C ALA A 93 9.46 2.73 9.85
N ALA A 94 9.16 1.44 10.00
CA ALA A 94 8.15 1.00 10.96
C ALA A 94 8.57 1.32 12.41
N GLN A 95 9.85 1.15 12.75
CA GLN A 95 10.37 1.44 14.08
C GLN A 95 10.32 2.94 14.41
N GLN A 96 10.55 3.81 13.43
CA GLN A 96 10.35 5.26 13.58
C GLN A 96 8.90 5.58 14.01
N ILE A 97 7.91 4.87 13.45
CA ILE A 97 6.49 5.02 13.82
C ILE A 97 6.24 4.45 15.20
N VAL A 98 6.73 3.25 15.52
CA VAL A 98 6.57 2.63 16.85
C VAL A 98 7.12 3.53 17.96
N ASN A 99 8.25 4.20 17.69
CA ASN A 99 8.93 5.08 18.65
C ASN A 99 8.44 6.53 18.58
N PHE A 100 7.42 6.83 17.77
CA PHE A 100 6.95 8.20 17.60
C PHE A 100 6.30 8.71 18.89
N LYS A 101 6.75 9.85 19.39
CA LYS A 101 6.23 10.40 20.65
C LYS A 101 4.75 10.76 20.51
N GLY A 102 3.91 10.17 21.36
CA GLY A 102 2.47 10.44 21.40
C GLY A 102 1.63 9.54 20.49
N ILE A 103 2.22 8.57 19.79
CA ILE A 103 1.42 7.55 19.10
C ILE A 103 0.87 6.53 20.11
N GLU A 104 -0.45 6.40 20.16
CA GLU A 104 -1.10 5.47 21.08
C GLU A 104 -1.55 4.19 20.37
N LYS A 105 -2.06 4.34 19.15
CA LYS A 105 -2.65 3.26 18.35
C LYS A 105 -2.55 3.58 16.86
N ILE A 106 -2.78 2.55 16.03
CA ILE A 106 -3.02 2.72 14.59
C ILE A 106 -4.41 2.16 14.31
N ASP A 107 -5.28 2.97 13.73
CA ASP A 107 -6.63 2.56 13.32
C ASP A 107 -6.64 2.04 11.88
N LEU A 108 -5.76 2.58 11.02
CA LEU A 108 -5.69 2.17 9.62
C LEU A 108 -4.24 2.03 9.14
N LEU A 109 -3.91 0.90 8.54
CA LEU A 109 -2.65 0.70 7.82
C LEU A 109 -2.95 0.37 6.35
N VAL A 110 -2.47 1.20 5.42
CA VAL A 110 -2.57 0.97 3.97
C VAL A 110 -1.18 0.74 3.39
N MET A 111 -0.99 -0.40 2.73
CA MET A 111 0.26 -0.79 2.09
C MET A 111 0.06 -0.96 0.57
N SER A 112 0.56 0.00 -0.21
CA SER A 112 0.46 0.00 -1.67
C SER A 112 1.79 0.01 -2.46
N PRO A 113 3.00 -0.19 -1.89
CA PRO A 113 4.22 -0.03 -2.66
C PRO A 113 4.37 -1.13 -3.72
N GLY A 114 4.88 -0.83 -4.90
CA GLY A 114 5.11 -1.85 -5.91
C GLY A 114 5.59 -1.25 -7.21
N TYR A 115 6.22 -2.08 -8.01
CA TYR A 115 6.65 -1.75 -9.37
C TYR A 115 6.61 -3.01 -10.24
N ILE A 116 6.93 -2.85 -11.52
CA ILE A 116 7.03 -3.94 -12.48
C ILE A 116 8.49 -4.04 -12.92
N SER A 117 9.05 -5.26 -12.89
CA SER A 117 10.37 -5.54 -13.42
C SER A 117 10.30 -6.75 -14.34
N LEU A 118 11.02 -6.70 -15.46
CA LEU A 118 11.23 -7.86 -16.33
C LEU A 118 12.50 -8.63 -15.98
N LEU A 119 13.30 -8.12 -15.03
CA LEU A 119 14.54 -8.72 -14.57
C LEU A 119 14.46 -9.09 -13.09
N ARG A 120 15.07 -10.23 -12.75
CA ARG A 120 15.38 -10.60 -11.36
C ARG A 120 16.55 -9.75 -10.90
N GLU A 121 16.36 -8.99 -9.83
CA GLU A 121 17.41 -8.15 -9.27
C GLU A 121 17.54 -8.44 -7.79
N MET A 122 18.70 -8.94 -7.38
CA MET A 122 18.96 -9.23 -5.97
C MET A 122 19.28 -7.94 -5.22
N SER A 123 18.60 -7.75 -4.08
CA SER A 123 19.01 -6.75 -3.10
C SER A 123 20.32 -7.18 -2.41
N PRO A 124 21.04 -6.24 -1.76
CA PRO A 124 22.16 -6.57 -0.87
C PRO A 124 21.79 -7.52 0.28
N GLU A 125 20.50 -7.70 0.58
CA GLU A 125 19.99 -8.61 1.61
C GLU A 125 19.79 -10.05 1.09
N GLY A 126 20.14 -10.32 -0.17
CA GLY A 126 20.00 -11.66 -0.77
C GLY A 126 18.57 -12.02 -1.14
N VAL A 127 17.66 -11.03 -1.26
CA VAL A 127 16.26 -11.22 -1.67
C VAL A 127 16.02 -10.50 -2.99
N ASP A 128 15.29 -11.12 -3.92
CA ASP A 128 14.86 -10.45 -5.14
C ASP A 128 14.02 -9.19 -4.81
N ARG A 129 14.38 -8.04 -5.36
CA ARG A 129 13.78 -6.74 -5.02
C ARG A 129 12.28 -6.68 -5.31
N LEU A 130 11.81 -7.37 -6.35
CA LEU A 130 10.40 -7.39 -6.73
C LEU A 130 9.58 -8.17 -5.70
N THR A 131 10.03 -9.37 -5.31
CA THR A 131 9.41 -10.15 -4.22
C THR A 131 9.54 -9.46 -2.87
N ALA A 132 10.69 -8.80 -2.59
CA ALA A 132 10.91 -8.03 -1.38
C ALA A 132 9.86 -6.92 -1.21
N ILE A 133 9.71 -6.03 -2.20
CA ILE A 133 8.73 -4.95 -2.09
C ILE A 133 7.29 -5.49 -2.07
N ARG A 134 7.00 -6.54 -2.86
CA ARG A 134 5.65 -7.09 -3.03
C ARG A 134 5.15 -7.89 -1.84
N TYR A 135 6.04 -8.49 -1.06
CA TYR A 135 5.70 -9.34 0.06
C TYR A 135 6.52 -9.03 1.32
N TYR A 136 7.82 -9.32 1.33
CA TYR A 136 8.62 -9.33 2.56
C TYR A 136 8.65 -7.99 3.29
N SER A 137 8.89 -6.89 2.58
CA SER A 137 8.90 -5.54 3.15
C SER A 137 7.54 -5.17 3.77
N ARG A 138 6.44 -5.45 3.06
CA ARG A 138 5.08 -5.21 3.58
C ARG A 138 4.82 -6.00 4.85
N MET A 139 5.13 -7.29 4.86
CA MET A 139 4.88 -8.15 6.02
C MET A 139 5.76 -7.76 7.20
N ARG A 140 7.03 -7.41 6.95
CA ARG A 140 7.91 -6.89 7.99
C ARG A 140 7.38 -5.59 8.60
N PHE A 141 6.90 -4.68 7.76
CA PHE A 141 6.27 -3.43 8.19
C PHE A 141 5.06 -3.69 9.07
N LEU A 142 4.11 -4.50 8.58
CA LEU A 142 2.91 -4.90 9.30
C LEU A 142 3.24 -5.56 10.64
N MET A 143 4.10 -6.57 10.66
CA MET A 143 4.48 -7.28 11.89
C MET A 143 5.07 -6.34 12.94
N THR A 144 5.84 -5.34 12.52
CA THR A 144 6.44 -4.35 13.43
C THR A 144 5.37 -3.41 14.01
N LEU A 145 4.31 -3.11 13.25
CA LEU A 145 3.21 -2.23 13.68
C LEU A 145 2.05 -2.94 14.38
N LEU A 146 2.00 -4.28 14.38
CA LEU A 146 0.96 -5.06 15.06
C LEU A 146 0.71 -4.62 16.51
N PRO A 147 1.73 -4.34 17.36
CA PRO A 147 1.49 -3.89 18.73
C PRO A 147 0.68 -2.60 18.82
N LEU A 148 0.81 -1.68 17.86
CA LEU A 148 0.02 -0.43 17.81
C LEU A 148 -1.37 -0.65 17.21
N LEU A 149 -1.49 -1.52 16.21
CA LEU A 149 -2.78 -1.91 15.63
C LEU A 149 -3.68 -2.54 16.69
N ARG A 150 -3.16 -3.46 17.50
CA ARG A 150 -3.89 -4.18 18.56
C ARG A 150 -4.46 -3.27 19.65
N LYS A 151 -3.95 -2.05 19.80
CA LYS A 151 -4.46 -1.05 20.74
C LYS A 151 -5.68 -0.30 20.22
N SER A 152 -5.94 -0.34 18.92
CA SER A 152 -7.19 0.21 18.37
C SER A 152 -8.35 -0.76 18.64
N SER A 153 -9.55 -0.22 18.84
CA SER A 153 -10.77 -1.02 19.03
C SER A 153 -11.24 -1.69 17.74
N ASN A 154 -10.97 -1.09 16.58
CA ASN A 154 -11.44 -1.58 15.28
C ASN A 154 -10.42 -1.36 14.14
N PRO A 155 -9.15 -1.79 14.32
CA PRO A 155 -8.10 -1.53 13.33
C PRO A 155 -8.36 -2.26 12.02
N ARG A 156 -7.93 -1.64 10.91
CA ARG A 156 -7.90 -2.29 9.61
C ARG A 156 -6.53 -2.21 8.95
N VAL A 157 -6.12 -3.33 8.35
CA VAL A 157 -4.92 -3.46 7.55
C VAL A 157 -5.33 -3.76 6.12
N VAL A 158 -4.83 -2.96 5.20
CA VAL A 158 -5.13 -3.07 3.77
C VAL A 158 -3.83 -3.27 3.01
N SER A 159 -3.68 -4.43 2.38
CA SER A 159 -2.57 -4.74 1.48
C SER A 159 -3.06 -4.70 0.03
N VAL A 160 -2.60 -3.72 -0.73
CA VAL A 160 -2.95 -3.54 -2.14
C VAL A 160 -2.03 -4.37 -3.02
N LEU A 161 -2.55 -4.79 -4.19
CA LEU A 161 -1.94 -5.53 -5.31
C LEU A 161 -2.25 -7.03 -5.22
N GLY A 162 -2.60 -7.72 -6.30
CA GLY A 162 -2.51 -9.20 -6.38
C GLY A 162 -3.58 -10.05 -5.68
N ALA A 163 -4.61 -9.47 -5.06
CA ALA A 163 -5.76 -10.23 -4.57
C ALA A 163 -6.60 -10.79 -5.74
N GLY A 164 -7.02 -12.04 -5.64
CA GLY A 164 -7.70 -12.75 -6.74
C GLY A 164 -6.77 -13.06 -7.91
N GLN A 165 -5.46 -12.92 -7.73
CA GLN A 165 -4.39 -13.20 -8.70
C GLN A 165 -3.31 -14.09 -8.05
N GLU A 166 -3.69 -14.83 -7.01
CA GLU A 166 -2.87 -15.81 -6.32
C GLU A 166 -2.35 -16.85 -7.33
N GLY A 167 -1.06 -17.15 -7.24
CA GLY A 167 -0.37 -18.09 -8.11
C GLY A 167 0.28 -19.23 -7.34
N GLN A 168 0.99 -20.08 -8.08
CA GLN A 168 1.70 -21.22 -7.53
C GLN A 168 2.80 -20.80 -6.55
N LEU A 169 2.99 -21.61 -5.50
CA LEU A 169 4.12 -21.55 -4.60
C LEU A 169 5.00 -22.77 -4.84
N TRP A 170 6.31 -22.58 -4.68
CA TRP A 170 7.33 -23.62 -4.80
C TRP A 170 8.06 -23.76 -3.47
N PRO A 171 7.64 -24.69 -2.59
CA PRO A 171 8.24 -24.87 -1.27
C PRO A 171 9.74 -25.16 -1.28
N GLU A 172 10.26 -25.66 -2.39
CA GLU A 172 11.67 -25.92 -2.66
C GLU A 172 12.45 -24.70 -3.20
N ASP A 173 11.77 -23.59 -3.51
CA ASP A 173 12.33 -22.40 -4.16
C ASP A 173 11.69 -21.08 -3.65
N TRP A 174 11.66 -20.88 -2.33
CA TRP A 174 11.08 -19.68 -1.71
C TRP A 174 11.72 -18.36 -2.16
N THR A 175 12.98 -18.40 -2.56
CA THR A 175 13.74 -17.22 -3.01
C THR A 175 13.55 -16.93 -4.49
N MET A 176 12.71 -17.70 -5.19
CA MET A 176 12.46 -17.58 -6.62
C MET A 176 13.79 -17.53 -7.39
N GLU A 177 14.67 -18.51 -7.17
CA GLU A 177 15.93 -18.63 -7.90
C GLU A 177 15.73 -19.41 -9.21
N LYS A 178 14.94 -20.48 -9.17
CA LYS A 178 14.70 -21.37 -10.33
C LYS A 178 13.43 -21.00 -11.09
N HIS A 179 12.38 -20.63 -10.38
CA HIS A 179 11.04 -20.39 -10.95
C HIS A 179 10.74 -18.91 -11.21
N TRP A 180 11.77 -18.06 -11.19
CA TRP A 180 11.58 -16.63 -11.38
C TRP A 180 11.02 -16.29 -12.77
N GLY A 181 9.98 -15.49 -12.75
CA GLY A 181 9.39 -14.82 -13.91
C GLY A 181 8.38 -13.81 -13.37
N LEU A 182 8.10 -12.74 -14.12
CA LEU A 182 7.22 -11.67 -13.63
C LEU A 182 5.86 -12.22 -13.16
N ALA A 183 5.23 -13.10 -13.95
CA ALA A 183 3.94 -13.70 -13.60
C ALA A 183 4.04 -14.58 -12.34
N ASN A 184 5.05 -15.46 -12.29
CA ASN A 184 5.29 -16.35 -11.15
C ASN A 184 5.58 -15.55 -9.86
N ALA A 185 6.48 -14.58 -9.91
CA ALA A 185 6.81 -13.73 -8.78
C ALA A 185 5.61 -12.88 -8.33
N ALA A 186 4.80 -12.40 -9.27
CA ALA A 186 3.56 -11.69 -8.97
C ALA A 186 2.54 -12.58 -8.25
N GLY A 187 2.25 -13.75 -8.83
CA GLY A 187 1.28 -14.70 -8.30
C GLY A 187 1.70 -15.26 -6.95
N ALA A 188 2.96 -15.69 -6.81
CA ALA A 188 3.51 -16.17 -5.55
C ALA A 188 3.45 -15.09 -4.45
N SER A 189 3.79 -13.84 -4.78
CA SER A 189 3.63 -12.71 -3.84
C SER A 189 2.17 -12.47 -3.45
N GLY A 190 1.22 -12.68 -4.37
CA GLY A 190 -0.22 -12.64 -4.09
C GLY A 190 -0.61 -13.70 -3.06
N SER A 191 -0.29 -14.96 -3.34
CA SER A 191 -0.58 -16.11 -2.47
C SER A 191 0.03 -15.95 -1.08
N LEU A 192 1.31 -15.58 -1.01
CA LEU A 192 2.00 -15.36 0.26
C LEU A 192 1.35 -14.25 1.10
N LYS A 193 0.87 -13.17 0.46
CA LYS A 193 0.13 -12.13 1.19
C LYS A 193 -1.20 -12.64 1.71
N THR A 194 -2.00 -13.33 0.88
CA THR A 194 -3.28 -13.90 1.31
C THR A 194 -3.08 -14.81 2.52
N LEU A 195 -2.17 -15.79 2.40
CA LEU A 195 -1.85 -16.73 3.47
C LEU A 195 -1.34 -16.04 4.74
N MET A 196 -0.43 -15.07 4.62
CA MET A 196 0.09 -14.36 5.79
C MET A 196 -0.98 -13.51 6.50
N LEU A 197 -1.87 -12.87 5.74
CA LEU A 197 -2.96 -12.09 6.32
C LEU A 197 -4.01 -12.98 6.99
N GLU A 198 -4.33 -14.13 6.38
CA GLU A 198 -5.18 -15.17 6.97
C GLU A 198 -4.57 -15.70 8.27
N GLN A 199 -3.31 -16.14 8.24
CA GLN A 199 -2.59 -16.61 9.43
C GLN A 199 -2.52 -15.57 10.55
N LEU A 200 -2.42 -14.28 10.21
CA LEU A 200 -2.46 -13.20 11.20
C LEU A 200 -3.87 -13.01 11.77
N SER A 201 -4.93 -13.19 10.97
CA SER A 201 -6.32 -13.06 11.42
C SER A 201 -6.73 -14.15 12.42
N GLU A 202 -6.16 -15.35 12.32
CA GLU A 202 -6.46 -16.46 13.23
C GLU A 202 -5.87 -16.30 14.65
N LYS A 203 -4.93 -15.37 14.83
CA LYS A 203 -4.32 -15.14 16.15
C LYS A 203 -5.32 -14.41 17.04
N GLU A 204 -5.57 -14.95 18.24
CA GLU A 204 -6.47 -14.35 19.23
C GLU A 204 -6.12 -12.89 19.57
N GLU A 205 -4.83 -12.56 19.65
CA GLU A 205 -4.34 -11.20 19.87
C GLU A 205 -4.75 -10.21 18.75
N ASN A 206 -5.11 -10.71 17.58
CA ASN A 206 -5.48 -9.95 16.39
C ASN A 206 -6.98 -10.01 16.08
N LYS A 207 -7.83 -10.59 16.95
CA LYS A 207 -9.27 -10.77 16.68
C LYS A 207 -10.05 -9.51 16.28
N ASN A 208 -9.58 -8.34 16.72
CA ASN A 208 -10.20 -7.06 16.40
C ASN A 208 -9.67 -6.46 15.07
N ILE A 209 -8.58 -6.99 14.54
CA ILE A 209 -7.94 -6.50 13.31
C ILE A 209 -8.59 -7.15 12.09
N SER A 210 -9.15 -6.32 11.20
CA SER A 210 -9.50 -6.79 9.87
C SER A 210 -8.31 -6.69 8.94
N PHE A 211 -8.00 -7.80 8.27
CA PHE A 211 -7.00 -7.85 7.22
C PHE A 211 -7.68 -7.94 5.86
N VAL A 212 -7.33 -7.03 4.96
CA VAL A 212 -7.91 -6.94 3.62
C VAL A 212 -6.79 -7.06 2.60
N HIS A 213 -6.85 -8.09 1.76
CA HIS A 213 -6.07 -8.19 0.55
C HIS A 213 -6.93 -7.69 -0.62
N LEU A 214 -6.47 -6.68 -1.36
CA LEU A 214 -7.27 -6.12 -2.45
C LEU A 214 -6.48 -5.81 -3.71
N PHE A 215 -7.16 -5.93 -4.84
CA PHE A 215 -6.69 -5.52 -6.15
C PHE A 215 -7.73 -4.62 -6.81
N PRO A 216 -7.49 -3.29 -6.91
CA PRO A 216 -8.49 -2.36 -7.43
C PRO A 216 -8.53 -2.33 -8.97
N GLY A 217 -8.00 -3.37 -9.64
CA GLY A 217 -7.85 -3.46 -11.08
C GLY A 217 -6.62 -2.72 -11.62
N LEU A 218 -6.55 -2.60 -12.94
CA LEU A 218 -5.52 -1.82 -13.62
C LEU A 218 -5.78 -0.32 -13.42
N VAL A 219 -4.73 0.44 -13.14
CA VAL A 219 -4.80 1.89 -12.85
C VAL A 219 -3.78 2.62 -13.70
N GLY A 220 -4.27 3.46 -14.60
CA GLY A 220 -3.50 3.95 -15.76
C GLY A 220 -2.55 5.11 -15.45
N ASP A 221 -2.78 5.84 -14.35
CA ASP A 221 -2.01 7.02 -13.92
C ASP A 221 -1.07 6.73 -12.74
N THR A 222 -0.76 5.46 -12.49
CA THR A 222 0.14 5.05 -11.40
C THR A 222 1.60 5.44 -11.60
N GLY A 223 2.00 5.75 -12.85
CA GLY A 223 3.40 6.01 -13.20
C GLY A 223 4.31 4.79 -13.01
N LEU A 224 3.76 3.57 -13.05
CA LEU A 224 4.52 2.33 -12.98
C LEU A 224 5.54 2.27 -14.11
N LYS A 225 6.82 2.13 -13.75
CA LYS A 225 7.90 1.93 -14.71
C LYS A 225 8.12 0.44 -14.91
N PHE A 226 8.37 0.05 -16.15
CA PHE A 226 8.89 -1.28 -16.49
C PHE A 226 10.42 -1.27 -16.35
N GLU A 227 10.92 -1.77 -15.23
CA GLU A 227 12.36 -1.92 -15.04
C GLU A 227 12.89 -3.05 -15.95
N GLY A 228 14.12 -2.89 -16.46
CA GLY A 228 14.76 -3.83 -17.40
C GLY A 228 14.57 -3.53 -18.89
N LEU A 229 13.91 -2.42 -19.23
CA LEU A 229 13.80 -1.91 -20.60
C LEU A 229 14.55 -0.58 -20.73
N GLY A 230 15.22 -0.37 -21.87
CA GLY A 230 15.86 0.91 -22.18
C GLY A 230 14.86 2.07 -22.17
N PHE A 231 15.33 3.29 -21.91
CA PHE A 231 14.46 4.48 -21.76
C PHE A 231 13.50 4.66 -22.96
N ILE A 232 14.00 4.50 -24.18
CA ILE A 232 13.23 4.67 -25.42
C ILE A 232 12.17 3.57 -25.56
N THR A 233 12.52 2.31 -25.28
CA THR A 233 11.57 1.19 -25.41
C THR A 233 10.50 1.25 -24.32
N ASN A 234 10.85 1.66 -23.11
CA ASN A 234 9.90 1.93 -22.03
C ASN A 234 8.95 3.06 -22.42
N ALA A 235 9.47 4.19 -22.93
CA ALA A 235 8.65 5.30 -23.41
C ALA A 235 7.70 4.90 -24.55
N LEU A 236 8.18 4.10 -25.52
CA LEU A 236 7.37 3.60 -26.64
C LEU A 236 6.30 2.61 -26.17
N LEU A 237 6.63 1.64 -25.32
CA LEU A 237 5.65 0.68 -24.80
C LEU A 237 4.60 1.35 -23.94
N VAL A 238 5.00 2.31 -23.10
CA VAL A 238 4.06 3.14 -22.35
C VAL A 238 3.20 3.97 -23.32
N TRP A 239 3.75 4.57 -24.37
CA TRP A 239 2.99 5.39 -25.31
C TRP A 239 2.00 4.58 -26.17
N ILE A 240 2.44 3.45 -26.72
CA ILE A 240 1.63 2.56 -27.56
C ILE A 240 0.60 1.79 -26.73
N GLY A 241 0.97 1.35 -25.52
CA GLY A 241 0.08 0.62 -24.62
C GLY A 241 -0.91 1.51 -23.88
N ARG A 242 -0.63 2.82 -23.74
CA ARG A 242 -1.45 3.77 -22.98
C ARG A 242 -2.91 3.82 -23.43
N PRO A 243 -3.27 3.90 -24.73
CA PRO A 243 -4.67 3.91 -25.16
C PRO A 243 -5.44 2.66 -24.71
N LEU A 244 -4.82 1.48 -24.85
CA LEU A 244 -5.42 0.20 -24.44
C LEU A 244 -5.52 0.10 -22.91
N VAL A 245 -4.44 0.43 -22.19
CA VAL A 245 -4.45 0.46 -20.73
C VAL A 245 -5.50 1.44 -20.25
N TRP A 246 -5.60 2.63 -20.83
CA TRP A 246 -6.55 3.66 -20.41
C TRP A 246 -8.01 3.24 -20.62
N LEU A 247 -8.30 2.54 -21.71
CA LEU A 247 -9.64 2.00 -22.00
C LEU A 247 -10.14 1.00 -20.93
N PHE A 248 -9.22 0.26 -20.31
CA PHE A 248 -9.55 -0.75 -19.29
C PHE A 248 -9.11 -0.36 -17.86
N SER A 249 -8.44 0.79 -17.70
CA SER A 249 -7.90 1.22 -16.41
C SER A 249 -8.80 2.22 -15.73
N ARG A 250 -8.73 2.21 -14.40
CA ARG A 250 -9.33 3.24 -13.54
C ARG A 250 -8.35 4.37 -13.32
N SER A 251 -8.84 5.54 -12.90
CA SER A 251 -8.00 6.60 -12.39
C SER A 251 -7.49 6.25 -10.98
N GLY A 252 -6.37 6.85 -10.58
CA GLY A 252 -5.83 6.71 -9.24
C GLY A 252 -6.78 7.25 -8.18
N ALA A 253 -7.56 8.27 -8.51
CA ALA A 253 -8.62 8.81 -7.65
C ALA A 253 -9.73 7.78 -7.41
N GLU A 254 -10.27 7.16 -8.47
CA GLU A 254 -11.30 6.12 -8.31
C GLU A 254 -10.75 4.90 -7.57
N ALA A 255 -9.54 4.46 -7.90
CA ALA A 255 -8.90 3.36 -7.20
C ALA A 255 -8.70 3.70 -5.71
N GLY A 256 -8.34 4.94 -5.40
CA GLY A 256 -8.22 5.46 -4.05
C GLY A 256 -9.51 5.39 -3.24
N GLU A 257 -10.62 5.87 -3.82
CA GLU A 257 -11.95 5.79 -3.20
C GLU A 257 -12.36 4.34 -2.90
N ARG A 258 -12.05 3.41 -3.82
CA ARG A 258 -12.32 1.98 -3.65
C ARG A 258 -11.48 1.35 -2.53
N VAL A 259 -10.20 1.69 -2.46
CA VAL A 259 -9.31 1.22 -1.39
C VAL A 259 -9.77 1.78 -0.05
N LEU A 260 -10.15 3.07 0.01
CA LEU A 260 -10.67 3.69 1.21
C LEU A 260 -11.97 3.01 1.67
N TYR A 261 -12.88 2.72 0.74
CA TYR A 261 -14.10 1.99 1.06
C TYR A 261 -13.80 0.62 1.67
N ALA A 262 -12.90 -0.17 1.08
CA ALA A 262 -12.48 -1.44 1.67
C ALA A 262 -11.81 -1.25 3.05
N ALA A 263 -11.12 -0.14 3.25
CA ALA A 263 -10.47 0.24 4.50
C ALA A 263 -11.44 0.65 5.63
N THR A 264 -12.68 1.05 5.31
CA THR A 264 -13.57 1.70 6.30
C THR A 264 -15.02 1.23 6.27
N SER A 265 -15.43 0.41 5.31
CA SER A 265 -16.77 -0.18 5.29
C SER A 265 -17.04 -0.98 6.56
N GLU A 266 -18.30 -1.07 6.97
CA GLU A 266 -18.73 -1.93 8.08
C GLU A 266 -18.27 -3.38 7.87
N LYS A 267 -18.01 -4.06 8.99
CA LYS A 267 -17.52 -5.46 9.02
C LYS A 267 -18.67 -6.43 8.82
#